data_AF-A0A963NLY1-F1
#
_entry.id   AF-A0A963NLY1-F1
#
_cell.length_a   1.000
_cell.length_b   1.000
_cell.length_c   1.000
_cell.angle_alpha   90.00
_cell.angle_beta   90.00
_cell.angle_gamma   90.00
#
_symmetry.space_group_name_H-M   'P 1'
#
loop_
_entity.id
_entity.type
_entity.pdbx_description
1 polymer ?
#
loop_
_entity_poly.entity_id
_entity_poly.type
_entity_poly.pdbx_seq_one_letter_code
_entity_poly.pdbx_strand_id
1 'polypeptide(L)'
;MQRFHFPIVIIDEDFRSENASGLGIRALAQAIEAEGFEVTGTTSYGDLSQFAQQQSRASAFILSIDDEEIGPEGADSPAIVELRRFIQEIRRKNAEIPIYLYGETRTSEHIPNDVLRELHGFIHMFEDTPEFVARHIIREAKSYLDGLAPPFFRALMDYAKDGSYSWHCPGHSGGVAFLKSPVGQMFHQFFGENMLRADVCNAVEELGQLLDHTGPVAQSERNAARIFNADHCFFVTNGTSTSNKMVWHHTVAPGDVVVVDRNCHKSILHSIVMTGAVPVFLTPTRNHYGIIGPIPEREFSREAIERKIAANPLLAGVDPKKVRPRILTLTQSTYDGVLYNTETIKHKLDGYVGTLHFDEAWLPHAAFHPFYGSFHAMGKKRARPEKAMVYATQSTHKLLAGLSQASQVLVQDSQTVKLDRHLFNEAYLMHTSTSPQYAIIASCDVAAAMMEPPGGTALVEESIKEALDFRRAMRKVEKDYADDWWFKVWGPDKLTSEGIGQSADWILGGAGKAGNWHGFGKLARGFNMLDPIKSTIITPGLDVNGRFAKTGIPASILTKFLAEHGVVVEKTGLYSLFIMFTIG
;
A
#
# COMPACT_ATOMS: atom_id res chain seq x y z
N MET A 1 13.55 -29.27 1.55
CA MET A 1 13.24 -28.07 0.76
C MET A 1 11.99 -27.46 1.36
N GLN A 2 12.06 -26.23 1.86
CA GLN A 2 10.88 -25.54 2.37
C GLN A 2 9.94 -25.32 1.19
N ARG A 3 8.86 -26.10 1.11
CA ARG A 3 7.90 -26.02 0.01
C ARG A 3 6.98 -24.87 0.33
N PHE A 4 7.13 -23.75 -0.38
CA PHE A 4 6.02 -22.83 -0.49
C PHE A 4 4.92 -23.53 -1.29
N HIS A 5 3.70 -23.49 -0.78
CA HIS A 5 2.56 -24.17 -1.39
C HIS A 5 1.94 -23.25 -2.45
N PHE A 6 2.38 -23.43 -3.71
CA PHE A 6 1.84 -22.74 -4.87
C PHE A 6 1.39 -23.76 -5.94
N PRO A 7 0.16 -24.29 -5.86
CA PRO A 7 -0.34 -25.27 -6.84
C PRO A 7 -0.38 -24.74 -8.27
N ILE A 8 -0.31 -25.67 -9.22
CA ILE A 8 -0.70 -25.43 -10.61
C ILE A 8 -2.22 -25.62 -10.70
N VAL A 9 -2.92 -24.62 -11.22
CA VAL A 9 -4.38 -24.64 -11.31
C VAL A 9 -4.78 -25.08 -12.70
N ILE A 10 -5.63 -26.10 -12.79
CA ILE A 10 -6.20 -26.62 -14.03
C ILE A 10 -7.68 -26.28 -14.06
N ILE A 11 -8.13 -25.60 -15.10
CA ILE A 11 -9.53 -25.27 -15.35
C ILE A 11 -9.97 -26.00 -16.59
N ASP A 12 -10.80 -27.02 -16.42
CA ASP A 12 -11.23 -27.92 -17.48
C ASP A 12 -12.62 -28.50 -17.13
N GLU A 13 -13.62 -28.26 -17.98
CA GLU A 13 -15.00 -28.72 -17.73
C GLU A 13 -15.12 -30.24 -17.58
N ASP A 14 -14.24 -30.96 -18.27
CA ASP A 14 -14.12 -32.41 -18.30
C ASP A 14 -13.12 -32.98 -17.30
N PHE A 15 -12.55 -32.15 -16.41
CA PHE A 15 -11.59 -32.61 -15.41
C PHE A 15 -12.09 -33.80 -14.58
N ARG A 16 -13.42 -33.93 -14.42
CA ARG A 16 -14.09 -35.04 -13.71
C ARG A 16 -14.83 -36.03 -14.63
N SER A 17 -14.79 -35.82 -15.94
CA SER A 17 -15.46 -36.66 -16.95
C SER A 17 -14.60 -37.87 -17.34
N GLU A 18 -15.22 -39.01 -17.66
CA GLU A 18 -14.52 -40.24 -18.12
C GLU A 18 -14.22 -40.24 -19.64
N ASN A 19 -14.34 -39.10 -20.31
CA ASN A 19 -14.05 -38.96 -21.74
C ASN A 19 -12.55 -38.78 -22.02
N ALA A 20 -12.17 -38.74 -23.29
CA ALA A 20 -10.77 -38.66 -23.71
C ALA A 20 -10.08 -37.37 -23.23
N SER A 21 -10.77 -36.22 -23.29
CA SER A 21 -10.30 -34.92 -22.78
C SER A 21 -10.01 -35.00 -21.27
N GLY A 22 -11.00 -35.44 -20.48
CA GLY A 22 -10.87 -35.62 -19.04
C GLY A 22 -9.78 -36.62 -18.63
N LEU A 23 -9.58 -37.69 -19.38
CA LEU A 23 -8.47 -38.64 -19.15
C LEU A 23 -7.12 -38.02 -19.44
N GLY A 24 -6.99 -37.26 -20.53
CA GLY A 24 -5.76 -36.57 -20.92
C GLY A 24 -5.31 -35.55 -19.88
N ILE A 25 -6.20 -34.67 -19.45
CA ILE A 25 -5.87 -33.62 -18.47
C ILE A 25 -5.55 -34.20 -17.08
N ARG A 26 -6.22 -35.28 -16.67
CA ARG A 26 -5.89 -35.98 -15.41
C ARG A 26 -4.55 -36.72 -15.48
N ALA A 27 -4.19 -37.26 -16.63
CA ALA A 27 -2.86 -37.84 -16.82
C ALA A 27 -1.76 -36.76 -16.70
N LEU A 28 -2.01 -35.56 -17.24
CA LEU A 28 -1.12 -34.41 -17.05
C LEU A 28 -1.04 -33.99 -15.57
N ALA A 29 -2.17 -33.89 -14.87
CA ALA A 29 -2.20 -33.59 -13.44
C ALA A 29 -1.37 -34.59 -12.63
N GLN A 30 -1.54 -35.89 -12.88
CA GLN A 30 -0.76 -36.95 -12.22
C GLN A 30 0.73 -36.87 -12.54
N ALA A 31 1.09 -36.53 -13.78
CA ALA A 31 2.50 -36.33 -14.16
C ALA A 31 3.13 -35.14 -13.41
N ILE A 32 2.38 -34.05 -13.22
CA ILE A 32 2.82 -32.89 -12.42
C ILE A 32 2.99 -33.28 -10.94
N GLU A 33 2.04 -34.01 -10.37
CA GLU A 33 2.10 -34.50 -8.99
C GLU A 33 3.27 -35.46 -8.76
N ALA A 34 3.57 -36.32 -9.74
CA ALA A 34 4.69 -37.26 -9.70
C ALA A 34 6.06 -36.54 -9.63
N GLU A 35 6.18 -35.37 -10.26
CA GLU A 35 7.36 -34.49 -10.17
C GLU A 35 7.35 -33.61 -8.91
N GLY A 36 6.33 -33.77 -8.05
CA GLY A 36 6.23 -33.14 -6.74
C GLY A 36 5.67 -31.71 -6.76
N PHE A 37 4.78 -31.38 -7.69
CA PHE A 37 4.00 -30.14 -7.63
C PHE A 37 2.56 -30.45 -7.23
N GLU A 38 1.96 -29.55 -6.44
CA GLU A 38 0.54 -29.68 -6.11
C GLU A 38 -0.31 -29.22 -7.30
N VAL A 39 -1.40 -29.93 -7.58
CA VAL A 39 -2.35 -29.57 -8.64
C VAL A 39 -3.72 -29.32 -8.02
N THR A 40 -4.41 -28.30 -8.51
CA THR A 40 -5.81 -28.01 -8.15
C THR A 40 -6.64 -27.97 -9.42
N GLY A 41 -7.52 -28.96 -9.61
CA GLY A 41 -8.42 -29.06 -10.76
C GLY A 41 -9.83 -28.54 -10.49
N THR A 42 -10.38 -27.75 -11.40
CA THR A 42 -11.70 -27.12 -11.31
C THR A 42 -12.44 -27.27 -12.63
N THR A 43 -13.78 -27.27 -12.59
CA THR A 43 -14.63 -27.69 -13.71
C THR A 43 -15.36 -26.56 -14.42
N SER A 44 -15.06 -25.29 -14.14
CA SER A 44 -15.84 -24.20 -14.70
C SER A 44 -15.15 -22.83 -14.64
N TYR A 45 -15.30 -22.08 -15.73
CA TYR A 45 -15.10 -20.64 -15.83
C TYR A 45 -16.23 -19.82 -15.16
N GLY A 46 -17.18 -20.43 -14.45
CA GLY A 46 -18.28 -19.69 -13.82
C GLY A 46 -17.85 -18.86 -12.60
N ASP A 47 -16.73 -19.24 -11.96
CA ASP A 47 -16.25 -18.66 -10.70
C ASP A 47 -14.98 -17.81 -10.87
N LEU A 48 -14.80 -17.21 -12.05
CA LEU A 48 -13.60 -16.45 -12.48
C LEU A 48 -13.17 -15.39 -11.46
N SER A 49 -14.12 -14.72 -10.81
CA SER A 49 -13.83 -13.71 -9.79
C SER A 49 -13.26 -14.33 -8.50
N GLN A 50 -13.72 -15.53 -8.11
CA GLN A 50 -13.17 -16.24 -6.95
C GLN A 50 -11.78 -16.82 -7.28
N PHE A 51 -11.57 -17.34 -8.50
CA PHE A 51 -10.26 -17.86 -8.91
C PHE A 51 -9.23 -16.75 -9.15
N ALA A 52 -9.63 -15.61 -9.70
CA ALA A 52 -8.78 -14.42 -9.76
C ALA A 52 -8.44 -13.91 -8.35
N GLN A 53 -9.26 -14.15 -7.32
CA GLN A 53 -8.87 -13.87 -5.93
C GLN A 53 -7.87 -14.91 -5.38
N GLN A 54 -7.95 -16.17 -5.82
CA GLN A 54 -7.03 -17.24 -5.43
C GLN A 54 -5.71 -17.27 -6.21
N GLN A 55 -5.55 -16.46 -7.26
CA GLN A 55 -4.32 -16.42 -8.08
C GLN A 55 -3.03 -16.16 -7.29
N SER A 56 -3.15 -15.47 -6.15
CA SER A 56 -2.01 -15.22 -5.23
C SER A 56 -1.39 -16.50 -4.67
N ARG A 57 -2.09 -17.63 -4.80
CA ARG A 57 -1.65 -18.96 -4.37
C ARG A 57 -1.28 -19.87 -5.53
N ALA A 58 -1.38 -19.44 -6.79
CA ALA A 58 -1.08 -20.28 -7.95
C ALA A 58 0.36 -20.04 -8.46
N SER A 59 0.98 -21.08 -9.04
CA SER A 59 2.26 -20.98 -9.75
C SER A 59 2.14 -21.01 -11.28
N ALA A 60 1.04 -21.55 -11.80
CA ALA A 60 0.66 -21.50 -13.21
C ALA A 60 -0.83 -21.82 -13.37
N PHE A 61 -1.41 -21.44 -14.51
CA PHE A 61 -2.76 -21.83 -14.94
C PHE A 61 -2.70 -22.67 -16.22
N ILE A 62 -3.50 -23.73 -16.27
CA ILE A 62 -3.77 -24.52 -17.48
C ILE A 62 -5.27 -24.40 -17.74
N LEU A 63 -5.62 -23.87 -18.91
CA LEU A 63 -7.00 -23.60 -19.32
C LEU A 63 -7.35 -24.52 -20.47
N SER A 64 -8.39 -25.33 -20.30
CA SER A 64 -8.84 -26.26 -21.33
C SER A 64 -9.89 -25.60 -22.22
N ILE A 65 -9.77 -25.80 -23.53
CA ILE A 65 -10.77 -25.37 -24.51
C ILE A 65 -10.92 -26.45 -25.58
N ASP A 66 -12.15 -26.84 -25.82
CA ASP A 66 -12.46 -27.87 -26.81
C ASP A 66 -12.94 -27.24 -28.12
N ASP A 67 -12.67 -27.91 -29.25
CA ASP A 67 -13.07 -27.45 -30.58
C ASP A 67 -14.59 -27.25 -30.69
N GLU A 68 -15.38 -28.05 -29.97
CA GLU A 68 -16.85 -27.98 -29.96
C GLU A 68 -17.37 -26.71 -29.27
N GLU A 69 -16.56 -26.08 -28.40
CA GLU A 69 -16.90 -24.82 -27.73
C GLU A 69 -16.70 -23.59 -28.64
N ILE A 70 -15.99 -23.78 -29.76
CA ILE A 70 -15.74 -22.75 -30.77
C ILE A 70 -16.81 -22.87 -31.86
N GLY A 71 -17.92 -22.16 -31.63
CA GLY A 71 -19.02 -22.07 -32.57
C GLY A 71 -18.63 -21.37 -33.89
N PRO A 72 -19.57 -21.29 -34.87
CA PRO A 72 -19.37 -20.58 -36.13
C PRO A 72 -19.11 -19.07 -35.97
N GLU A 73 -19.30 -18.55 -34.76
CA GLU A 73 -19.00 -17.17 -34.36
C GLU A 73 -17.49 -16.93 -34.15
N GLY A 74 -16.66 -17.98 -34.15
CA GLY A 74 -15.21 -17.89 -34.09
C GLY A 74 -14.75 -17.12 -32.86
N ALA A 75 -14.11 -15.97 -33.06
CA ALA A 75 -13.56 -15.10 -32.01
C ALA A 75 -14.59 -14.55 -30.99
N ASP A 76 -15.87 -14.57 -31.34
CA ASP A 76 -16.98 -14.12 -30.49
C ASP A 76 -17.69 -15.28 -29.75
N SER A 77 -17.20 -16.52 -29.93
CA SER A 77 -17.73 -17.69 -29.22
C SER A 77 -17.68 -17.48 -27.70
N PRO A 78 -18.70 -17.91 -26.93
CA PRO A 78 -18.77 -17.70 -25.49
C PRO A 78 -17.50 -18.15 -24.74
N ALA A 79 -16.94 -19.31 -25.09
CA ALA A 79 -15.71 -19.82 -24.48
C ALA A 79 -14.50 -18.89 -24.68
N ILE A 80 -14.34 -18.30 -25.87
CA ILE A 80 -13.25 -17.34 -26.15
C ILE A 80 -13.48 -16.03 -25.39
N VAL A 81 -14.72 -15.59 -25.25
CA VAL A 81 -15.06 -14.40 -24.46
C VAL A 81 -14.76 -14.62 -22.97
N GLU A 82 -15.10 -15.78 -22.41
CA GLU A 82 -14.81 -16.14 -21.03
C GLU A 82 -13.31 -16.31 -20.79
N LEU A 83 -12.60 -16.99 -21.68
CA LEU A 83 -11.14 -17.13 -21.66
C LEU A 83 -10.45 -15.76 -21.68
N ARG A 84 -10.84 -14.88 -22.61
CA ARG A 84 -10.30 -13.52 -22.72
C ARG A 84 -10.54 -12.74 -21.42
N ARG A 85 -11.74 -12.83 -20.86
CA ARG A 85 -12.08 -12.18 -19.59
C ARG A 85 -11.23 -12.71 -18.42
N PHE A 86 -11.03 -14.02 -18.34
CA PHE A 86 -10.20 -14.63 -17.32
C PHE A 86 -8.75 -14.12 -17.36
N ILE A 87 -8.15 -14.16 -18.55
CA ILE A 87 -6.77 -13.74 -18.77
C ILE A 87 -6.63 -12.25 -18.43
N GLN A 88 -7.59 -11.42 -18.84
CA GLN A 88 -7.59 -9.99 -18.49
C GLN A 88 -7.63 -9.76 -16.98
N GLU A 89 -8.45 -10.51 -16.24
CA GLU A 89 -8.53 -10.40 -14.77
C GLU A 89 -7.26 -10.89 -14.06
N ILE A 90 -6.60 -11.94 -14.57
CA ILE A 90 -5.28 -12.36 -14.07
C ILE A 90 -4.25 -11.27 -14.36
N ARG A 91 -4.11 -10.84 -15.62
CA ARG A 91 -3.09 -9.88 -16.05
C ARG A 91 -3.23 -8.52 -15.38
N ARG A 92 -4.44 -8.17 -14.96
CA ARG A 92 -4.71 -6.99 -14.13
C ARG A 92 -4.04 -7.02 -12.76
N LYS A 93 -3.84 -8.21 -12.18
CA LYS A 93 -3.22 -8.41 -10.86
C LYS A 93 -1.79 -8.96 -10.99
N ASN A 94 -1.50 -9.72 -12.03
CA ASN A 94 -0.24 -10.43 -12.24
C ASN A 94 0.13 -10.52 -13.73
N ALA A 95 1.15 -9.76 -14.13
CA ALA A 95 1.62 -9.73 -15.51
C ALA A 95 2.36 -11.00 -15.95
N GLU A 96 3.00 -11.72 -15.02
CA GLU A 96 4.05 -12.69 -15.34
C GLU A 96 3.64 -14.15 -15.04
N ILE A 97 2.52 -14.40 -14.36
CA ILE A 97 2.12 -15.77 -14.05
C ILE A 97 1.93 -16.60 -15.34
N PRO A 98 2.51 -17.81 -15.43
CA PRO A 98 2.35 -18.67 -16.58
C PRO A 98 0.89 -19.07 -16.81
N ILE A 99 0.41 -18.91 -18.04
CA ILE A 99 -0.93 -19.34 -18.48
C ILE A 99 -0.75 -20.19 -19.74
N TYR A 100 -1.21 -21.44 -19.69
CA TYR A 100 -1.20 -22.37 -20.79
C TYR A 100 -2.62 -22.64 -21.28
N LEU A 101 -2.76 -22.82 -22.59
CA LEU A 101 -3.98 -23.33 -23.19
C LEU A 101 -3.80 -24.81 -23.51
N TYR A 102 -4.75 -25.64 -23.11
CA TYR A 102 -4.80 -27.07 -23.38
C TYR A 102 -5.97 -27.32 -24.33
N GLY A 103 -5.72 -27.90 -25.50
CA GLY A 103 -6.77 -28.10 -26.49
C GLY A 103 -6.30 -28.89 -27.70
N GLU A 104 -7.16 -28.97 -28.72
CA GLU A 104 -6.87 -29.68 -29.96
C GLU A 104 -6.04 -28.81 -30.93
N THR A 105 -5.33 -29.45 -31.86
CA THR A 105 -4.45 -28.73 -32.81
C THR A 105 -5.22 -27.71 -33.66
N ARG A 106 -6.48 -28.00 -34.01
CA ARG A 106 -7.36 -27.10 -34.77
C ARG A 106 -7.90 -25.94 -33.93
N THR A 107 -7.93 -26.07 -32.60
CA THR A 107 -8.35 -25.01 -31.70
C THR A 107 -7.45 -23.78 -31.83
N SER A 108 -6.14 -24.01 -31.98
CA SER A 108 -5.13 -22.94 -32.05
C SER A 108 -5.36 -21.93 -33.19
N GLU A 109 -5.92 -22.37 -34.32
CA GLU A 109 -6.21 -21.50 -35.48
C GLU A 109 -7.35 -20.51 -35.23
N HIS A 110 -8.22 -20.82 -34.27
CA HIS A 110 -9.41 -20.03 -33.95
C HIS A 110 -9.17 -19.05 -32.80
N ILE A 111 -8.04 -19.15 -32.09
CA ILE A 111 -7.72 -18.28 -30.97
C ILE A 111 -7.26 -16.90 -31.47
N PRO A 112 -7.92 -15.80 -31.05
CA PRO A 112 -7.53 -14.46 -31.43
C PRO A 112 -6.10 -14.08 -30.98
N ASN A 113 -5.40 -13.28 -31.80
CA ASN A 113 -4.03 -12.84 -31.50
C ASN A 113 -3.90 -12.06 -30.18
N ASP A 114 -4.94 -11.34 -29.74
CA ASP A 114 -4.92 -10.65 -28.45
C ASP A 114 -4.88 -11.63 -27.27
N VAL A 115 -5.49 -12.81 -27.41
CA VAL A 115 -5.44 -13.88 -26.41
C VAL A 115 -4.10 -14.62 -26.48
N LEU A 116 -3.65 -15.01 -27.69
CA LEU A 116 -2.38 -15.72 -27.88
C LEU A 116 -1.18 -14.99 -27.30
N ARG A 117 -1.17 -13.66 -27.35
CA ARG A 117 -0.07 -12.83 -26.81
C ARG A 117 0.07 -12.87 -25.29
N GLU A 118 -1.00 -13.24 -24.58
CA GLU A 118 -1.02 -13.31 -23.12
C GLU A 118 -0.71 -14.72 -22.59
N LEU A 119 -0.74 -15.73 -23.46
CA LEU A 119 -0.44 -17.12 -23.15
C LEU A 119 1.07 -17.39 -23.21
N HIS A 120 1.53 -18.29 -22.35
CA HIS A 120 2.91 -18.79 -22.35
C HIS A 120 3.12 -19.92 -23.36
N GLY A 121 2.08 -20.71 -23.63
CA GLY A 121 2.14 -21.80 -24.57
C GLY A 121 0.79 -22.46 -24.84
N PHE A 122 0.75 -23.21 -25.94
CA PHE A 122 -0.34 -24.09 -26.30
C PHE A 122 0.13 -25.55 -26.14
N ILE A 123 -0.69 -26.36 -25.48
CA ILE A 123 -0.43 -27.78 -25.21
C ILE A 123 -1.40 -28.59 -26.08
N HIS A 124 -0.85 -29.46 -26.92
CA HIS A 124 -1.64 -30.26 -27.84
C HIS A 124 -2.11 -31.54 -27.14
N MET A 125 -3.42 -31.64 -26.89
CA MET A 125 -4.05 -32.71 -26.10
C MET A 125 -3.64 -34.13 -26.51
N PHE A 126 -3.48 -34.39 -27.81
CA PHE A 126 -3.25 -35.73 -28.37
C PHE A 126 -1.84 -35.96 -28.95
N GLU A 127 -1.00 -34.93 -29.01
CA GLU A 127 0.32 -35.01 -29.66
C GLU A 127 1.46 -35.06 -28.62
N ASP A 128 1.28 -34.40 -27.48
CA ASP A 128 2.29 -34.30 -26.44
C ASP A 128 2.20 -35.41 -25.39
N THR A 129 3.36 -35.85 -24.86
CA THR A 129 3.36 -36.77 -23.70
C THR A 129 3.16 -36.00 -22.40
N PRO A 130 2.26 -36.46 -21.49
CA PRO A 130 1.99 -35.80 -20.22
C PRO A 130 3.26 -35.51 -19.39
N GLU A 131 4.24 -36.41 -19.40
CA GLU A 131 5.49 -36.25 -18.65
C GLU A 131 6.38 -35.14 -19.21
N PHE A 132 6.42 -34.96 -20.53
CA PHE A 132 7.19 -33.89 -21.16
C PHE A 132 6.57 -32.53 -20.85
N VAL A 133 5.25 -32.42 -21.01
CA VAL A 133 4.48 -31.19 -20.74
C VAL A 133 4.58 -30.82 -19.26
N ALA A 134 4.42 -31.79 -18.35
CA ALA A 134 4.55 -31.55 -16.91
C ALA A 134 5.90 -30.93 -16.55
N ARG A 135 7.01 -31.46 -17.09
CA ARG A 135 8.35 -30.90 -16.86
C ARG A 135 8.51 -29.49 -17.41
N HIS A 136 7.93 -29.21 -18.57
CA HIS A 136 7.94 -27.88 -19.16
C HIS A 136 7.20 -26.87 -18.29
N ILE A 137 5.96 -27.18 -17.90
CA ILE A 137 5.14 -26.31 -17.03
C ILE A 137 5.82 -26.09 -15.68
N ILE A 138 6.36 -27.15 -15.08
CA ILE A 138 7.07 -27.05 -13.80
C ILE A 138 8.32 -26.17 -13.91
N ARG A 139 9.03 -26.21 -15.04
CA ARG A 139 10.18 -25.33 -15.27
C ARG A 139 9.76 -23.86 -15.28
N GLU A 140 8.70 -23.51 -16.01
CA GLU A 140 8.23 -22.12 -16.06
C GLU A 140 7.60 -21.68 -14.73
N ALA A 141 6.85 -22.56 -14.05
CA ALA A 141 6.33 -22.31 -12.71
C ALA A 141 7.45 -22.05 -11.69
N LYS A 142 8.55 -22.82 -11.72
CA LYS A 142 9.74 -22.56 -10.89
C LYS A 142 10.39 -21.23 -11.23
N SER A 143 10.59 -20.95 -12.53
CA SER A 143 11.16 -19.68 -13.00
C SER A 143 10.36 -18.48 -12.49
N TYR A 144 9.03 -18.56 -12.56
CA TYR A 144 8.12 -17.56 -12.02
C TYR A 144 8.28 -17.40 -10.50
N LEU A 145 8.21 -18.50 -9.73
CA LEU A 145 8.35 -18.46 -8.27
C LEU A 145 9.71 -17.93 -7.80
N ASP A 146 10.79 -18.32 -8.48
CA ASP A 146 12.14 -17.82 -8.23
C ASP A 146 12.27 -16.33 -8.58
N GLY A 147 11.41 -15.81 -9.47
CA GLY A 147 11.29 -14.40 -9.82
C GLY A 147 10.57 -13.54 -8.78
N LEU A 148 9.70 -14.11 -7.95
CA LEU A 148 8.81 -13.35 -7.04
C LEU A 148 9.53 -12.64 -5.89
N ALA A 149 10.51 -13.30 -5.28
CA ALA A 149 11.11 -12.79 -4.05
C ALA A 149 11.98 -11.54 -4.36
N PRO A 150 11.73 -10.37 -3.73
CA PRO A 150 12.56 -9.20 -3.93
C PRO A 150 13.95 -9.39 -3.28
N PRO A 151 14.94 -8.52 -3.61
CA PRO A 151 16.36 -8.85 -3.43
C PRO A 151 16.76 -9.25 -2.00
N PHE A 152 16.30 -8.51 -0.99
CA PHE A 152 16.67 -8.79 0.39
C PHE A 152 15.91 -9.99 0.94
N PHE A 153 14.60 -10.10 0.65
CA PHE A 153 13.82 -11.26 1.09
C PHE A 153 14.35 -12.57 0.49
N ARG A 154 14.77 -12.55 -0.78
CA ARG A 154 15.41 -13.69 -1.44
C ARG A 154 16.69 -14.11 -0.74
N ALA A 155 17.60 -13.17 -0.50
CA ALA A 155 18.86 -13.44 0.19
C ALA A 155 18.61 -13.99 1.61
N LEU A 156 17.62 -13.45 2.33
CA LEU A 156 17.23 -13.92 3.66
C LEU A 156 16.66 -15.35 3.63
N MET A 157 15.85 -15.68 2.63
CA MET A 157 15.34 -17.03 2.42
C MET A 157 16.46 -18.02 2.13
N ASP A 158 17.42 -17.65 1.30
CA ASP A 158 18.53 -18.52 0.92
C ASP A 158 19.44 -18.78 2.14
N TYR A 159 19.78 -17.75 2.91
CA TYR A 159 20.49 -17.89 4.19
C TYR A 159 19.75 -18.83 5.16
N ALA A 160 18.44 -18.64 5.32
CA ALA A 160 17.63 -19.46 6.22
C ALA A 160 17.56 -20.94 5.78
N LYS A 161 17.66 -21.22 4.47
CA LYS A 161 17.67 -22.58 3.90
C LYS A 161 19.02 -23.26 4.06
N ASP A 162 20.13 -22.53 3.96
CA ASP A 162 21.48 -23.09 4.02
C ASP A 162 21.80 -23.73 5.38
N GLY A 163 21.07 -23.35 6.44
CA GLY A 163 21.13 -24.04 7.73
C GLY A 163 22.46 -23.87 8.46
N SER A 164 23.20 -22.80 8.15
CA SER A 164 24.51 -22.50 8.70
C SER A 164 24.49 -22.37 10.22
N TYR A 165 25.42 -23.05 10.90
CA TYR A 165 25.60 -22.93 12.35
C TYR A 165 26.23 -21.58 12.71
N SER A 166 25.54 -20.79 13.53
CA SER A 166 25.97 -19.45 13.93
C SER A 166 26.81 -19.48 15.21
N TRP A 167 28.03 -18.94 15.17
CA TRP A 167 28.86 -18.60 16.35
C TRP A 167 28.84 -17.10 16.67
N HIS A 168 27.80 -16.41 16.22
CA HIS A 168 27.60 -14.96 16.38
C HIS A 168 26.23 -14.66 17.01
N CYS A 169 25.97 -13.39 17.30
CA CYS A 169 24.65 -12.91 17.73
C CYS A 169 23.58 -13.08 16.62
N PRO A 170 22.28 -13.18 16.94
CA PRO A 170 21.70 -13.19 18.29
C PRO A 170 21.94 -14.50 19.06
N GLY A 171 22.04 -14.41 20.39
CA GLY A 171 22.39 -15.56 21.25
C GLY A 171 21.36 -16.70 21.29
N HIS A 172 20.19 -16.55 20.65
CA HIS A 172 19.26 -17.67 20.47
C HIS A 172 19.65 -18.60 19.33
N SER A 173 20.60 -18.22 18.47
CA SER A 173 21.17 -19.02 17.37
C SER A 173 20.08 -19.64 16.49
N GLY A 174 19.26 -18.80 15.86
CA GLY A 174 18.16 -19.28 15.01
C GLY A 174 17.00 -19.94 15.76
N GLY A 175 16.97 -19.82 17.09
CA GLY A 175 15.87 -20.31 17.94
C GLY A 175 16.24 -21.50 18.82
N VAL A 176 17.44 -22.08 18.64
CA VAL A 176 17.96 -23.24 19.39
C VAL A 176 17.96 -23.01 20.90
N ALA A 177 18.27 -21.79 21.38
CA ALA A 177 18.27 -21.53 22.81
C ALA A 177 16.86 -21.63 23.44
N PHE A 178 15.80 -21.29 22.69
CA PHE A 178 14.43 -21.36 23.19
C PHE A 178 13.99 -22.82 23.44
N LEU A 179 14.52 -23.78 22.68
CA LEU A 179 14.23 -25.21 22.87
C LEU A 179 14.77 -25.77 24.19
N LYS A 180 15.63 -25.03 24.90
CA LYS A 180 16.22 -25.45 26.18
C LYS A 180 15.32 -25.19 27.40
N SER A 181 14.14 -24.61 27.22
CA SER A 181 13.18 -24.31 28.30
C SER A 181 11.73 -24.57 27.86
N PRO A 182 10.85 -25.12 28.71
CA PRO A 182 9.44 -25.35 28.35
C PRO A 182 8.71 -24.10 27.87
N VAL A 183 8.90 -22.95 28.53
CA VAL A 183 8.32 -21.68 28.08
C VAL A 183 8.93 -21.20 26.75
N GLY A 184 10.21 -21.49 26.51
CA GLY A 184 10.86 -21.20 25.25
C GLY A 184 10.36 -22.11 24.11
N GLN A 185 10.04 -23.37 24.40
CA GLN A 185 9.42 -24.27 23.42
C GLN A 185 8.04 -23.77 22.99
N MET A 186 7.22 -23.26 23.94
CA MET A 186 5.96 -22.60 23.61
C MET A 186 6.18 -21.38 22.70
N PHE A 187 7.18 -20.54 23.01
CA PHE A 187 7.53 -19.38 22.17
C PHE A 187 7.98 -19.80 20.76
N HIS A 188 8.84 -20.82 20.66
CA HIS A 188 9.32 -21.35 19.38
C HIS A 188 8.18 -21.95 18.54
N GLN A 189 7.25 -22.67 19.15
CA GLN A 189 6.08 -23.22 18.44
C GLN A 189 5.11 -22.14 17.99
N PHE A 190 4.96 -21.07 18.77
CA PHE A 190 4.07 -19.96 18.44
C PHE A 190 4.59 -19.11 17.26
N PHE A 191 5.87 -18.71 17.29
CA PHE A 191 6.46 -17.86 16.24
C PHE A 191 6.97 -18.66 15.03
N GLY A 192 7.33 -19.93 15.24
CA GLY A 192 7.91 -20.78 14.21
C GLY A 192 9.40 -20.54 13.97
N GLU A 193 10.05 -21.57 13.43
CA GLU A 193 11.50 -21.59 13.22
C GLU A 193 11.98 -20.53 12.21
N ASN A 194 11.19 -20.24 11.18
CA ASN A 194 11.58 -19.29 10.12
C ASN A 194 11.74 -17.87 10.64
N MET A 195 10.83 -17.42 11.50
CA MET A 195 10.94 -16.08 12.08
C MET A 195 12.20 -15.96 12.94
N LEU A 196 12.56 -17.03 13.64
CA LEU A 196 13.76 -17.07 14.51
C LEU A 196 15.06 -17.23 13.71
N ARG A 197 15.04 -17.93 12.57
CA ARG A 197 16.17 -18.02 11.65
C ARG A 197 16.39 -16.72 10.86
N ALA A 198 15.33 -15.97 10.60
CA ALA A 198 15.40 -14.67 9.96
C ALA A 198 15.93 -13.57 10.91
N ASP A 199 16.00 -13.83 12.22
CA ASP A 199 16.58 -12.91 13.20
C ASP A 199 18.11 -13.10 13.25
N VAL A 200 18.78 -12.33 12.40
CA VAL A 200 20.23 -12.37 12.16
C VAL A 200 20.86 -11.01 12.42
N CYS A 201 22.18 -10.97 12.50
CA CYS A 201 22.92 -9.72 12.70
C CYS A 201 23.86 -9.41 11.53
N ASN A 202 24.52 -8.27 11.65
CA ASN A 202 25.54 -7.78 10.73
C ASN A 202 26.71 -8.73 10.45
N ALA A 203 26.88 -9.82 11.21
CA ALA A 203 27.91 -10.82 10.92
C ALA A 203 27.65 -11.61 9.62
N VAL A 204 26.42 -11.58 9.11
CA VAL A 204 26.03 -12.26 7.86
C VAL A 204 26.29 -11.33 6.67
N GLU A 205 27.51 -11.37 6.14
CA GLU A 205 27.98 -10.44 5.09
C GLU A 205 27.15 -10.51 3.80
N GLU A 206 26.69 -11.71 3.42
CA GLU A 206 25.87 -11.95 2.22
C GLU A 206 24.54 -11.19 2.18
N LEU A 207 23.99 -10.81 3.34
CA LEU A 207 22.75 -10.03 3.44
C LEU A 207 22.99 -8.52 3.32
N GLY A 208 24.25 -8.07 3.39
CA GLY A 208 24.61 -6.67 3.44
C GLY A 208 24.26 -6.01 4.78
N GLN A 209 24.40 -4.68 4.84
CA GLN A 209 24.16 -3.89 6.05
C GLN A 209 23.12 -2.81 5.81
N LEU A 210 22.15 -2.71 6.73
CA LEU A 210 21.17 -1.63 6.73
C LEU A 210 21.81 -0.26 6.98
N LEU A 211 22.75 -0.18 7.94
CA LEU A 211 23.36 1.08 8.37
C LEU A 211 24.34 1.66 7.34
N ASP A 212 24.95 0.80 6.52
CA ASP A 212 25.89 1.22 5.46
C ASP A 212 25.23 1.26 4.08
N HIS A 213 23.98 0.82 3.97
CA HIS A 213 23.25 0.67 2.70
C HIS A 213 24.04 -0.15 1.67
N THR A 214 24.39 -1.40 2.03
CA THR A 214 25.18 -2.32 1.20
C THR A 214 24.44 -3.61 0.87
N GLY A 215 24.94 -4.38 -0.10
CA GLY A 215 24.43 -5.70 -0.45
C GLY A 215 22.95 -5.74 -0.90
N PRO A 216 22.24 -6.84 -0.62
CA PRO A 216 20.80 -6.99 -0.90
C PRO A 216 19.91 -5.90 -0.29
N VAL A 217 20.24 -5.35 0.88
CA VAL A 217 19.49 -4.23 1.48
C VAL A 217 19.50 -3.02 0.54
N ALA A 218 20.68 -2.63 0.05
CA ALA A 218 20.83 -1.50 -0.86
C ALA A 218 20.13 -1.71 -2.21
N GLN A 219 20.07 -2.96 -2.69
CA GLN A 219 19.34 -3.31 -3.90
C GLN A 219 17.84 -3.14 -3.69
N SER A 220 17.33 -3.56 -2.53
CA SER A 220 15.94 -3.46 -2.12
C SER A 220 15.50 -2.01 -1.91
N GLU A 221 16.33 -1.18 -1.26
CA GLU A 221 16.11 0.26 -1.13
C GLU A 221 16.03 0.96 -2.50
N ARG A 222 16.92 0.61 -3.43
CA ARG A 222 16.87 1.12 -4.82
C ARG A 222 15.62 0.65 -5.56
N ASN A 223 15.23 -0.61 -5.38
CA ASN A 223 14.02 -1.16 -5.98
C ASN A 223 12.77 -0.45 -5.44
N ALA A 224 12.67 -0.29 -4.13
CA ALA A 224 11.60 0.46 -3.48
C ALA A 224 11.55 1.92 -3.95
N ALA A 225 12.71 2.61 -4.05
CA ALA A 225 12.76 3.97 -4.60
C ALA A 225 12.15 4.05 -6.02
N ARG A 226 12.49 3.09 -6.90
CA ARG A 226 11.91 2.97 -8.24
C ARG A 226 10.38 2.77 -8.20
N ILE A 227 9.90 1.86 -7.36
CA ILE A 227 8.47 1.52 -7.23
C ILE A 227 7.67 2.72 -6.70
N PHE A 228 8.17 3.37 -5.65
CA PHE A 228 7.52 4.54 -5.02
C PHE A 228 7.76 5.87 -5.77
N ASN A 229 8.44 5.85 -6.92
CA ASN A 229 8.75 7.04 -7.73
C ASN A 229 9.58 8.12 -6.99
N ALA A 230 10.53 7.68 -6.15
CA ALA A 230 11.48 8.52 -5.44
C ALA A 230 12.90 8.37 -6.01
N ASP A 231 13.77 9.35 -5.78
CA ASP A 231 15.20 9.21 -6.14
C ASP A 231 15.94 8.33 -5.12
N HIS A 232 15.52 8.40 -3.85
CA HIS A 232 16.07 7.58 -2.77
C HIS A 232 14.95 7.03 -1.88
N CYS A 233 15.16 5.83 -1.34
CA CYS A 233 14.33 5.23 -0.31
C CYS A 233 15.25 4.65 0.75
N PHE A 234 14.93 4.88 2.03
CA PHE A 234 15.65 4.33 3.17
C PHE A 234 14.67 3.55 4.04
N PHE A 235 14.95 2.28 4.31
CA PHE A 235 14.11 1.47 5.18
C PHE A 235 14.37 1.84 6.64
N VAL A 236 13.33 1.86 7.47
CA VAL A 236 13.41 2.24 8.89
C VAL A 236 12.67 1.22 9.73
N THR A 237 13.34 0.71 10.76
CA THR A 237 12.86 -0.40 11.61
C THR A 237 12.27 0.06 12.95
N ASN A 238 12.06 1.37 13.14
CA ASN A 238 11.48 1.93 14.37
C ASN A 238 10.34 2.95 14.10
N GLY A 239 9.57 2.68 13.04
CA GLY A 239 8.37 3.39 12.65
C GLY A 239 8.62 4.80 12.10
N THR A 240 7.56 5.41 11.54
CA THR A 240 7.62 6.78 11.00
C THR A 240 7.89 7.83 12.07
N SER A 241 7.61 7.50 13.33
CA SER A 241 8.09 8.27 14.49
C SER A 241 9.59 8.55 14.42
N THR A 242 10.37 7.59 13.93
CA THR A 242 11.82 7.68 13.79
C THR A 242 12.22 8.28 12.44
N SER A 243 11.56 7.86 11.35
CA SER A 243 11.75 8.47 10.02
C SER A 243 11.62 10.00 10.06
N ASN A 244 10.61 10.51 10.75
CA ASN A 244 10.40 11.94 10.94
C ASN A 244 11.58 12.64 11.67
N LYS A 245 12.21 11.98 12.64
CA LYS A 245 13.38 12.54 13.34
C LYS A 245 14.61 12.54 12.45
N MET A 246 14.84 11.48 11.67
CA MET A 246 15.94 11.40 10.71
C MET A 246 15.88 12.57 9.70
N VAL A 247 14.71 12.83 9.11
CA VAL A 247 14.51 13.97 8.19
C VAL A 247 14.80 15.31 8.88
N TRP A 248 14.32 15.48 10.12
CA TRP A 248 14.53 16.72 10.87
C TRP A 248 16.00 16.93 11.27
N HIS A 249 16.67 15.93 11.83
CA HIS A 249 18.08 16.02 12.20
C HIS A 249 19.01 16.19 10.99
N HIS A 250 18.60 15.75 9.81
CA HIS A 250 19.33 16.04 8.57
C HIS A 250 19.19 17.51 8.13
N THR A 251 18.06 18.17 8.40
CA THR A 251 17.70 19.45 7.74
C THR A 251 17.61 20.67 8.65
N VAL A 252 17.57 20.46 9.96
CA VAL A 252 17.26 21.49 10.97
C VAL A 252 18.35 21.53 12.05
N ALA A 253 18.91 22.71 12.26
CA ALA A 253 19.85 23.01 13.34
C ALA A 253 19.17 23.80 14.48
N PRO A 254 19.80 23.87 15.67
CA PRO A 254 19.29 24.69 16.77
C PRO A 254 19.09 26.16 16.39
N GLY A 255 17.94 26.72 16.79
CA GLY A 255 17.56 28.11 16.47
C GLY A 255 16.98 28.33 15.09
N ASP A 256 16.98 27.32 14.21
CA ASP A 256 16.38 27.45 12.88
C ASP A 256 14.86 27.66 12.97
N VAL A 257 14.34 28.53 12.10
CA VAL A 257 12.89 28.72 11.94
C VAL A 257 12.32 27.61 11.07
N VAL A 258 11.26 26.98 11.54
CA VAL A 258 10.60 25.84 10.87
C VAL A 258 9.10 26.07 10.75
N VAL A 259 8.50 25.68 9.63
CA VAL A 259 7.05 25.77 9.43
C VAL A 259 6.43 24.39 9.66
N VAL A 260 5.40 24.32 10.49
CA VAL A 260 4.87 23.04 10.94
C VAL A 260 3.35 23.06 10.94
N ASP A 261 2.72 22.02 10.39
CA ASP A 261 1.29 21.78 10.61
C ASP A 261 0.99 21.68 12.11
N ARG A 262 -0.04 22.38 12.59
CA ARG A 262 -0.46 22.27 13.98
C ARG A 262 -1.09 20.91 14.30
N ASN A 263 -1.60 20.20 13.29
CA ASN A 263 -2.06 18.81 13.37
C ASN A 263 -0.90 17.82 13.10
N CYS A 264 0.27 18.06 13.68
CA CYS A 264 1.42 17.19 13.50
C CYS A 264 1.42 16.02 14.50
N HIS A 265 2.04 14.91 14.09
CA HIS A 265 2.25 13.77 14.98
C HIS A 265 3.21 14.14 16.13
N LYS A 266 3.07 13.46 17.28
CA LYS A 266 3.92 13.66 18.47
C LYS A 266 5.42 13.61 18.15
N SER A 267 5.82 12.79 17.18
CA SER A 267 7.22 12.73 16.73
C SER A 267 7.76 14.04 16.19
N ILE A 268 6.93 14.87 15.54
CA ILE A 268 7.35 16.19 15.05
C ILE A 268 7.56 17.15 16.20
N LEU A 269 6.68 17.11 17.21
CA LEU A 269 6.89 17.85 18.46
C LEU A 269 8.18 17.41 19.15
N HIS A 270 8.46 16.10 19.19
CA HIS A 270 9.72 15.59 19.72
C HIS A 270 10.92 16.08 18.89
N SER A 271 10.83 16.10 17.55
CA SER A 271 11.88 16.65 16.69
C SER A 271 12.15 18.12 17.01
N ILE A 272 11.11 18.96 17.16
CA ILE A 272 11.26 20.38 17.54
C ILE A 272 12.04 20.52 18.85
N VAL A 273 11.70 19.69 19.86
CA VAL A 273 12.37 19.70 21.16
C VAL A 273 13.82 19.24 21.04
N MET A 274 14.09 18.17 20.28
CA MET A 274 15.42 17.57 20.13
C MET A 274 16.37 18.45 19.31
N THR A 275 15.88 19.14 18.29
CA THR A 275 16.70 20.02 17.46
C THR A 275 16.82 21.42 18.02
N GLY A 276 15.95 21.84 18.95
CA GLY A 276 15.93 23.22 19.46
C GLY A 276 15.47 24.25 18.43
N ALA A 277 14.66 23.81 17.46
CA ALA A 277 14.11 24.68 16.41
C ALA A 277 13.02 25.61 16.93
N VAL A 278 12.78 26.72 16.22
CA VAL A 278 11.72 27.69 16.54
C VAL A 278 10.52 27.49 15.61
N PRO A 279 9.42 26.88 16.08
CA PRO A 279 8.30 26.52 15.21
C PRO A 279 7.37 27.70 14.91
N VAL A 280 6.94 27.78 13.66
CA VAL A 280 5.84 28.61 13.15
C VAL A 280 4.72 27.69 12.70
N PHE A 281 3.61 27.67 13.43
CA PHE A 281 2.52 26.73 13.18
C PHE A 281 1.52 27.22 12.13
N LEU A 282 1.15 26.34 11.19
CA LEU A 282 0.01 26.51 10.31
C LEU A 282 -1.22 25.85 10.95
N THR A 283 -2.28 26.63 11.16
CA THR A 283 -3.46 26.13 11.89
C THR A 283 -4.49 25.58 10.90
N PRO A 284 -4.86 24.29 11.00
CA PRO A 284 -5.89 23.71 10.15
C PRO A 284 -7.28 24.23 10.52
N THR A 285 -8.23 24.04 9.61
CA THR A 285 -9.66 24.20 9.89
C THR A 285 -10.19 23.01 10.70
N ARG A 286 -11.42 23.12 11.21
CA ARG A 286 -12.13 22.04 11.92
C ARG A 286 -13.63 22.20 11.68
N ASN A 287 -14.36 21.10 11.49
CA ASN A 287 -15.83 21.14 11.39
C ASN A 287 -16.50 20.88 12.75
N HIS A 288 -17.84 20.97 12.80
CA HIS A 288 -18.58 20.81 14.04
C HIS A 288 -18.58 19.39 14.61
N TYR A 289 -18.30 18.37 13.80
CA TYR A 289 -18.08 17.00 14.27
C TYR A 289 -16.74 16.84 15.02
N GLY A 290 -15.87 17.85 15.00
CA GLY A 290 -14.53 17.78 15.57
C GLY A 290 -13.50 17.17 14.62
N ILE A 291 -13.86 16.90 13.37
CA ILE A 291 -12.95 16.44 12.33
C ILE A 291 -12.01 17.58 11.96
N ILE A 292 -10.70 17.31 11.97
CA ILE A 292 -9.70 18.29 11.56
C ILE A 292 -9.72 18.38 10.04
N GLY A 293 -9.96 19.59 9.53
CA GLY A 293 -9.98 19.90 8.12
C GLY A 293 -8.60 20.32 7.61
N PRO A 294 -8.53 20.83 6.37
CA PRO A 294 -7.27 21.26 5.79
C PRO A 294 -6.81 22.61 6.36
N ILE A 295 -5.50 22.84 6.34
CA ILE A 295 -4.91 24.17 6.37
C ILE A 295 -5.36 24.91 5.10
N PRO A 296 -5.94 26.12 5.20
CA PRO A 296 -6.35 26.89 4.03
C PRO A 296 -5.17 27.20 3.09
N GLU A 297 -5.38 27.10 1.77
CA GLU A 297 -4.32 27.30 0.76
C GLU A 297 -3.53 28.61 0.95
N ARG A 298 -4.20 29.69 1.34
CA ARG A 298 -3.58 31.01 1.61
C ARG A 298 -2.48 30.99 2.68
N GLU A 299 -2.51 30.03 3.60
CA GLU A 299 -1.52 29.90 4.67
C GLU A 299 -0.17 29.40 4.16
N PHE A 300 -0.13 28.82 2.95
CA PHE A 300 1.10 28.40 2.25
C PHE A 300 1.69 29.52 1.38
N SER A 301 1.24 30.78 1.56
CA SER A 301 1.88 31.94 0.92
C SER A 301 3.03 32.46 1.77
N ARG A 302 4.05 33.01 1.11
CA ARG A 302 5.18 33.66 1.78
C ARG A 302 4.71 34.76 2.72
N GLU A 303 3.76 35.58 2.29
CA GLU A 303 3.22 36.69 3.07
C GLU A 303 2.52 36.20 4.33
N ALA A 304 1.78 35.07 4.27
CA ALA A 304 1.15 34.49 5.44
C ALA A 304 2.18 33.98 6.45
N ILE A 305 3.23 33.30 5.98
CA ILE A 305 4.30 32.77 6.82
C ILE A 305 5.10 33.92 7.46
N GLU A 306 5.47 34.94 6.70
CA GLU A 306 6.16 36.15 7.20
C GLU A 306 5.34 36.85 8.30
N ARG A 307 4.01 36.96 8.14
CA ARG A 307 3.14 37.50 9.20
C ARG A 307 3.18 36.66 10.48
N LYS A 308 3.22 35.33 10.36
CA LYS A 308 3.30 34.46 11.54
C LYS A 308 4.67 34.51 12.21
N ILE A 309 5.74 34.65 11.43
CA ILE A 309 7.09 34.88 11.95
C ILE A 309 7.12 36.19 12.74
N ALA A 310 6.58 37.28 12.19
CA ALA A 310 6.51 38.59 12.85
C ALA A 310 5.74 38.55 14.17
N ALA A 311 4.70 37.72 14.25
CA ALA A 311 3.85 37.57 15.43
C ALA A 311 4.40 36.55 16.45
N ASN A 312 5.48 35.82 16.13
CA ASN A 312 6.02 34.77 17.01
C ASN A 312 6.90 35.39 18.12
N PRO A 313 6.54 35.26 19.41
CA PRO A 313 7.32 35.83 20.50
C PRO A 313 8.75 35.31 20.57
N LEU A 314 9.01 34.08 20.12
CA LEU A 314 10.34 33.47 20.10
C LEU A 314 11.26 34.06 19.02
N LEU A 315 10.70 34.84 18.09
CA LEU A 315 11.41 35.50 17.00
C LEU A 315 11.34 37.03 17.12
N ALA A 316 11.10 37.55 18.33
CA ALA A 316 11.10 38.98 18.58
C ALA A 316 12.45 39.61 18.17
N GLY A 317 12.40 40.68 17.37
CA GLY A 317 13.59 41.37 16.85
C GLY A 317 14.20 40.75 15.58
N VAL A 318 13.69 39.60 15.11
CA VAL A 318 14.09 39.01 13.83
C VAL A 318 13.29 39.65 12.69
N ASP A 319 13.97 40.08 11.61
CA ASP A 319 13.31 40.58 10.40
C ASP A 319 12.65 39.41 9.63
N PRO A 320 11.31 39.32 9.56
CA PRO A 320 10.61 38.20 8.94
C PRO A 320 10.97 38.00 7.45
N LYS A 321 11.32 39.08 6.73
CA LYS A 321 11.61 39.02 5.29
C LYS A 321 12.95 38.35 4.99
N LYS A 322 13.87 38.38 5.95
CA LYS A 322 15.19 37.76 5.87
C LYS A 322 15.19 36.30 6.30
N VAL A 323 14.17 35.87 7.04
CA VAL A 323 14.03 34.47 7.46
C VAL A 323 13.77 33.58 6.24
N ARG A 324 14.47 32.45 6.21
CA ARG A 324 14.26 31.36 5.25
C ARG A 324 14.00 30.08 6.06
N PRO A 325 12.74 29.65 6.19
CA PRO A 325 12.44 28.45 6.94
C PRO A 325 13.15 27.23 6.36
N ARG A 326 13.71 26.40 7.24
CA ARG A 326 14.50 25.23 6.81
C ARG A 326 13.64 24.11 6.27
N ILE A 327 12.52 23.85 6.94
CA ILE A 327 11.59 22.78 6.62
C ILE A 327 10.15 23.26 6.78
N LEU A 328 9.28 22.81 5.87
CA LEU A 328 7.84 22.69 6.09
C LEU A 328 7.55 21.23 6.40
N THR A 329 6.98 20.90 7.55
CA THR A 329 6.39 19.58 7.80
C THR A 329 4.87 19.64 7.77
N LEU A 330 4.26 18.86 6.88
CA LEU A 330 2.80 18.77 6.69
C LEU A 330 2.32 17.33 6.80
N THR A 331 1.27 17.09 7.58
CA THR A 331 0.64 15.76 7.67
C THR A 331 -0.28 15.50 6.47
N GLN A 332 -0.03 14.42 5.72
CA GLN A 332 -0.64 14.13 4.43
C GLN A 332 -0.99 12.64 4.27
N SER A 333 -2.25 12.20 4.28
CA SER A 333 -3.45 12.94 4.61
C SER A 333 -3.49 13.33 6.09
N THR A 334 -4.47 14.15 6.44
CA THR A 334 -4.99 14.15 7.82
C THR A 334 -5.49 12.75 8.21
N TYR A 335 -5.67 12.50 9.50
CA TYR A 335 -6.13 11.21 10.02
C TYR A 335 -7.48 10.78 9.41
N ASP A 336 -8.43 11.70 9.29
CA ASP A 336 -9.77 11.44 8.75
C ASP A 336 -9.82 11.43 7.19
N GLY A 337 -8.67 11.43 6.52
CA GLY A 337 -8.59 11.28 5.06
C GLY A 337 -8.66 12.56 4.24
N VAL A 338 -8.53 13.75 4.83
CA VAL A 338 -8.40 14.99 4.04
C VAL A 338 -6.98 15.08 3.47
N LEU A 339 -6.89 15.09 2.14
CA LEU A 339 -5.69 15.15 1.34
C LEU A 339 -5.40 16.58 0.87
N TYR A 340 -4.13 16.90 0.65
CA TYR A 340 -3.67 18.16 0.03
C TYR A 340 -3.15 17.95 -1.38
N ASN A 341 -3.34 18.92 -2.26
CA ASN A 341 -2.63 18.95 -3.54
C ASN A 341 -1.16 19.33 -3.29
N THR A 342 -0.27 18.34 -3.31
CA THR A 342 1.15 18.54 -2.97
C THR A 342 1.87 19.38 -4.00
N GLU A 343 1.47 19.31 -5.29
CA GLU A 343 2.08 20.07 -6.37
C GLU A 343 1.82 21.58 -6.22
N THR A 344 0.63 21.95 -5.74
CA THR A 344 0.31 23.34 -5.42
C THR A 344 1.19 23.87 -4.28
N ILE A 345 1.44 23.06 -3.25
CA ILE A 345 2.27 23.43 -2.10
C ILE A 345 3.74 23.55 -2.51
N LYS A 346 4.25 22.58 -3.28
CA LYS A 346 5.60 22.60 -3.86
C LYS A 346 5.84 23.90 -4.63
N HIS A 347 4.97 24.22 -5.57
CA HIS A 347 5.10 25.42 -6.39
C HIS A 347 5.08 26.72 -5.57
N LYS A 348 4.24 26.82 -4.55
CA LYS A 348 4.13 28.05 -3.73
C LYS A 348 5.34 28.32 -2.84
N LEU A 349 6.03 27.26 -2.40
CA LEU A 349 7.06 27.36 -1.35
C LEU A 349 8.48 27.08 -1.86
N ASP A 350 8.62 26.59 -3.08
CA ASP A 350 9.92 26.38 -3.71
C ASP A 350 10.73 27.69 -3.76
N GLY A 351 12.02 27.56 -3.47
CA GLY A 351 12.94 28.71 -3.32
C GLY A 351 12.75 29.56 -2.05
N TYR A 352 11.66 29.39 -1.29
CA TYR A 352 11.47 30.06 0.00
C TYR A 352 11.76 29.14 1.20
N VAL A 353 11.23 27.92 1.17
CA VAL A 353 11.47 26.88 2.18
C VAL A 353 12.46 25.86 1.62
N GLY A 354 13.53 25.56 2.36
CA GLY A 354 14.60 24.69 1.85
C GLY A 354 14.17 23.23 1.64
N THR A 355 13.29 22.73 2.51
CA THR A 355 12.81 21.34 2.50
C THR A 355 11.30 21.27 2.67
N LEU A 356 10.63 20.45 1.86
CA LEU A 356 9.21 20.14 1.98
C LEU A 356 9.05 18.68 2.44
N HIS A 357 8.59 18.48 3.66
CA HIS A 357 8.42 17.18 4.27
C HIS A 357 6.93 16.87 4.45
N PHE A 358 6.45 15.89 3.69
CA PHE A 358 5.10 15.37 3.79
C PHE A 358 5.13 14.12 4.68
N ASP A 359 4.53 14.20 5.87
CA ASP A 359 4.32 13.03 6.73
C ASP A 359 3.16 12.22 6.16
N GLU A 360 3.51 11.25 5.31
CA GLU A 360 2.61 10.34 4.59
C GLU A 360 2.38 9.01 5.30
N ALA A 361 2.47 9.00 6.63
CA ALA A 361 2.26 7.81 7.43
C ALA A 361 0.92 7.10 7.14
N TRP A 362 -0.13 7.86 6.80
CA TRP A 362 -1.48 7.36 6.48
C TRP A 362 -1.81 7.33 4.98
N LEU A 363 -0.80 7.50 4.12
CA LEU A 363 -0.97 7.56 2.67
C LEU A 363 0.11 6.83 1.85
N PRO A 364 0.62 5.66 2.28
CA PRO A 364 1.69 4.98 1.53
C PRO A 364 1.21 4.40 0.18
N HIS A 365 -0.09 4.19 0.00
CA HIS A 365 -0.68 3.54 -1.17
C HIS A 365 -1.00 4.49 -2.34
N ALA A 366 -1.05 5.81 -2.10
CA ALA A 366 -1.63 6.74 -3.07
C ALA A 366 -0.89 6.81 -4.41
N ALA A 367 0.42 6.59 -4.40
CA ALA A 367 1.24 6.63 -5.61
C ALA A 367 0.92 5.52 -6.63
N PHE A 368 0.18 4.48 -6.21
CA PHE A 368 -0.07 3.28 -7.01
C PHE A 368 -1.41 3.29 -7.74
N HIS A 369 -2.22 4.34 -7.57
CA HIS A 369 -3.52 4.43 -8.22
C HIS A 369 -3.83 5.83 -8.77
N PRO A 370 -4.26 5.97 -10.05
CA PRO A 370 -4.53 7.27 -10.69
C PRO A 370 -5.58 8.13 -9.97
N PHE A 371 -6.47 7.51 -9.19
CA PHE A 371 -7.49 8.21 -8.39
C PHE A 371 -6.89 9.31 -7.51
N TYR A 372 -5.69 9.08 -6.95
CA TYR A 372 -5.05 10.06 -6.06
C TYR A 372 -4.36 11.21 -6.79
N GLY A 373 -4.11 11.13 -8.10
CA GLY A 373 -3.56 12.23 -8.88
C GLY A 373 -2.44 12.99 -8.17
N SER A 374 -2.55 14.31 -8.03
CA SER A 374 -1.57 15.18 -7.35
C SER A 374 -1.69 15.22 -5.81
N PHE A 375 -2.40 14.29 -5.19
CA PHE A 375 -2.69 14.30 -3.75
C PHE A 375 -1.68 13.47 -2.92
N HIS A 376 -0.46 13.28 -3.41
CA HIS A 376 0.65 12.61 -2.74
C HIS A 376 1.99 13.15 -3.24
N ALA A 377 3.03 13.09 -2.42
CA ALA A 377 4.29 13.79 -2.64
C ALA A 377 5.14 13.18 -3.76
N MET A 378 5.25 11.85 -3.82
CA MET A 378 6.13 11.15 -4.78
C MET A 378 5.31 10.63 -5.97
N GLY A 379 5.48 11.24 -7.14
CA GLY A 379 4.71 10.88 -8.33
C GLY A 379 5.54 10.88 -9.60
N LYS A 380 5.25 9.91 -10.47
CA LYS A 380 5.93 9.75 -11.76
C LYS A 380 5.62 10.92 -12.69
N LYS A 381 6.64 11.37 -13.45
CA LYS A 381 6.51 12.39 -14.50
C LYS A 381 5.91 13.74 -14.04
N ARG A 382 6.15 14.13 -12.77
CA ARG A 382 5.79 15.46 -12.25
C ARG A 382 6.96 16.42 -12.33
N ALA A 383 6.68 17.70 -12.50
CA ALA A 383 7.71 18.73 -12.42
C ALA A 383 8.30 18.75 -11.00
N ARG A 384 9.62 18.65 -10.89
CA ARG A 384 10.33 18.74 -9.62
C ARG A 384 10.43 20.21 -9.21
N PRO A 385 10.47 20.53 -7.90
CA PRO A 385 10.86 21.86 -7.45
C PRO A 385 12.25 22.23 -8.00
N GLU A 386 12.49 23.51 -8.26
CA GLU A 386 13.79 24.02 -8.70
C GLU A 386 14.84 23.83 -7.60
N LYS A 387 14.50 24.15 -6.34
CA LYS A 387 15.47 24.23 -5.23
C LYS A 387 15.09 23.40 -4.00
N ALA A 388 13.80 23.30 -3.68
CA ALA A 388 13.36 22.62 -2.47
C ALA A 388 13.47 21.10 -2.61
N MET A 389 14.15 20.46 -1.66
CA MET A 389 14.15 19.00 -1.51
C MET A 389 12.80 18.53 -1.00
N VAL A 390 12.30 17.39 -1.48
CA VAL A 390 11.02 16.83 -1.03
C VAL A 390 11.26 15.51 -0.30
N TYR A 391 10.67 15.39 0.89
CA TYR A 391 10.65 14.16 1.67
C TYR A 391 9.21 13.69 1.84
N ALA A 392 9.02 12.37 1.78
CA ALA A 392 7.81 11.72 2.26
C ALA A 392 8.18 10.61 3.23
N THR A 393 7.58 10.62 4.42
CA THR A 393 7.78 9.55 5.40
C THR A 393 6.52 8.70 5.48
N GLN A 394 6.66 7.38 5.41
CA GLN A 394 5.52 6.48 5.26
C GLN A 394 5.60 5.34 6.27
N SER A 395 4.48 5.03 6.92
CA SER A 395 4.37 3.87 7.80
C SER A 395 3.88 2.69 6.97
N THR A 396 4.82 1.86 6.51
CA THR A 396 4.51 0.67 5.71
C THR A 396 3.48 -0.20 6.41
N HIS A 397 3.59 -0.39 7.73
CA HIS A 397 2.70 -1.24 8.53
C HIS A 397 1.28 -0.70 8.78
N LYS A 398 0.95 0.54 8.36
CA LYS A 398 -0.38 1.12 8.61
C LYS A 398 -1.38 0.78 7.50
N LEU A 399 -0.96 1.01 6.26
CA LEU A 399 -1.84 0.93 5.09
C LEU A 399 -1.23 0.18 3.91
N LEU A 400 -0.03 -0.38 4.10
CA LEU A 400 0.53 -1.46 3.28
C LEU A 400 0.72 -2.70 4.16
N ALA A 401 1.28 -3.76 3.59
CA ALA A 401 1.54 -5.02 4.30
C ALA A 401 2.97 -5.05 4.90
N GLY A 402 3.18 -4.34 6.01
CA GLY A 402 4.46 -4.34 6.74
C GLY A 402 4.31 -4.77 8.20
N LEU A 403 5.36 -5.37 8.78
CA LEU A 403 5.38 -5.64 10.22
C LEU A 403 5.38 -4.33 11.00
N SER A 404 4.76 -4.30 12.18
CA SER A 404 4.81 -3.12 13.06
C SER A 404 6.25 -2.60 13.21
N GLN A 405 6.40 -1.27 13.24
CA GLN A 405 7.67 -0.54 13.13
C GLN A 405 8.29 -0.44 11.72
N ALA A 406 7.83 -1.21 10.72
CA ALA A 406 8.24 -1.01 9.33
C ALA A 406 7.85 0.39 8.84
N SER A 407 8.82 1.12 8.32
CA SER A 407 8.66 2.49 7.82
C SER A 407 9.68 2.75 6.73
N GLN A 408 9.48 3.83 5.99
CA GLN A 408 10.42 4.28 4.96
C GLN A 408 10.50 5.80 4.88
N VAL A 409 11.67 6.29 4.46
CA VAL A 409 11.90 7.68 4.07
C VAL A 409 12.11 7.72 2.57
N LEU A 410 11.20 8.36 1.85
CA LEU A 410 11.32 8.65 0.43
C LEU A 410 11.90 10.05 0.26
N VAL A 411 12.86 10.20 -0.65
CA VAL A 411 13.48 11.49 -0.97
C VAL A 411 13.41 11.73 -2.47
N GLN A 412 12.99 12.93 -2.84
CA GLN A 412 13.04 13.45 -4.20
C GLN A 412 14.00 14.63 -4.25
N ASP A 413 15.02 14.51 -5.09
CA ASP A 413 15.91 15.59 -5.43
C ASP A 413 15.14 16.71 -6.13
N SER A 414 15.56 17.95 -5.88
CA SER A 414 15.14 19.09 -6.69
C SER A 414 15.87 19.10 -8.03
N GLN A 415 15.60 20.09 -8.87
CA GLN A 415 16.33 20.27 -10.13
C GLN A 415 17.79 20.70 -9.89
N THR A 416 18.08 21.44 -8.82
CA THR A 416 19.41 22.05 -8.59
C THR A 416 20.14 21.54 -7.33
N VAL A 417 19.43 20.87 -6.44
CA VAL A 417 19.93 20.33 -5.17
C VAL A 417 19.72 18.82 -5.15
N LYS A 418 20.78 18.08 -4.81
CA LYS A 418 20.83 16.63 -4.63
C LYS A 418 20.94 16.28 -3.16
N LEU A 419 20.42 15.11 -2.77
CA LEU A 419 20.60 14.59 -1.42
C LEU A 419 22.10 14.35 -1.12
N ASP A 420 22.61 15.00 -0.07
CA ASP A 420 23.86 14.60 0.55
C ASP A 420 23.61 13.32 1.35
N ARG A 421 23.92 12.17 0.72
CA ARG A 421 23.69 10.87 1.32
C ARG A 421 24.55 10.63 2.57
N HIS A 422 25.74 11.21 2.65
CA HIS A 422 26.61 11.03 3.82
C HIS A 422 26.04 11.78 5.02
N LEU A 423 25.64 13.04 4.84
CA LEU A 423 25.02 13.82 5.89
C LEU A 423 23.68 13.23 6.34
N PHE A 424 22.86 12.76 5.40
CA PHE A 424 21.62 12.06 5.75
C PHE A 424 21.89 10.76 6.50
N ASN A 425 22.93 10.01 6.13
CA ASN A 425 23.25 8.76 6.81
C ASN A 425 23.66 9.00 8.28
N GLU A 426 24.37 10.08 8.60
CA GLU A 426 24.64 10.42 10.01
C GLU A 426 23.34 10.63 10.80
N ALA A 427 22.35 11.31 10.22
CA ALA A 427 21.02 11.46 10.83
C ALA A 427 20.26 10.13 10.93
N TYR A 428 20.46 9.24 9.96
CA TYR A 428 19.90 7.89 9.96
C TYR A 428 20.51 7.02 11.09
N LEU A 429 21.84 7.04 11.23
CA LEU A 429 22.59 6.29 12.23
C LEU A 429 22.25 6.75 13.66
N MET A 430 22.03 8.05 13.88
CA MET A 430 21.61 8.59 15.20
C MET A 430 20.31 7.97 15.74
N HIS A 431 19.47 7.40 14.87
CA HIS A 431 18.16 6.89 15.27
C HIS A 431 17.92 5.42 14.94
N THR A 432 18.89 4.74 14.34
CA THR A 432 18.77 3.32 13.97
C THR A 432 19.56 2.47 14.96
N SER A 433 18.95 1.37 15.43
CA SER A 433 19.66 0.38 16.23
C SER A 433 20.82 -0.21 15.41
N THR A 434 21.99 -0.39 16.03
CA THR A 434 23.12 -1.13 15.42
C THR A 434 22.83 -2.63 15.25
N SER A 435 21.70 -3.10 15.78
CA SER A 435 21.14 -4.44 15.56
C SER A 435 19.68 -4.30 15.12
N PRO A 436 19.42 -3.98 13.84
CA PRO A 436 18.06 -3.88 13.32
C PRO A 436 17.43 -5.28 13.19
N GLN A 437 16.11 -5.38 13.29
CA GLN A 437 15.41 -6.66 13.09
C GLN A 437 15.18 -6.91 11.59
N TYR A 438 15.81 -7.96 11.05
CA TYR A 438 15.87 -8.24 9.61
C TYR A 438 14.49 -8.64 9.05
N ALA A 439 13.63 -9.26 9.86
CA ALA A 439 12.25 -9.52 9.48
C ALA A 439 11.46 -8.24 9.15
N ILE A 440 11.76 -7.12 9.83
CA ILE A 440 11.11 -5.82 9.55
C ILE A 440 11.60 -5.28 8.21
N ILE A 441 12.91 -5.39 7.93
CA ILE A 441 13.52 -5.00 6.65
C ILE A 441 12.89 -5.80 5.50
N ALA A 442 12.79 -7.13 5.66
CA ALA A 442 12.15 -8.00 4.68
C ALA A 442 10.69 -7.61 4.45
N SER A 443 9.95 -7.22 5.49
CA SER A 443 8.57 -6.75 5.33
C SER A 443 8.48 -5.43 4.55
N CYS A 444 9.47 -4.53 4.66
CA CYS A 444 9.52 -3.34 3.80
C CYS A 444 9.78 -3.70 2.34
N ASP A 445 10.71 -4.62 2.09
CA ASP A 445 11.07 -5.09 0.74
C ASP A 445 9.88 -5.79 0.05
N VAL A 446 9.22 -6.72 0.76
CA VAL A 446 8.01 -7.40 0.29
C VAL A 446 6.85 -6.43 0.10
N ALA A 447 6.62 -5.49 1.02
CA ALA A 447 5.57 -4.49 0.86
C ALA A 447 5.77 -3.63 -0.39
N ALA A 448 7.03 -3.26 -0.71
CA ALA A 448 7.34 -2.55 -1.95
C ALA A 448 7.03 -3.42 -3.18
N ALA A 449 7.47 -4.69 -3.19
CA ALA A 449 7.20 -5.62 -4.29
C ALA A 449 5.70 -5.86 -4.51
N MET A 450 4.89 -5.98 -3.46
CA MET A 450 3.44 -6.11 -3.56
C MET A 450 2.78 -4.89 -4.23
N MET A 451 3.38 -3.72 -4.11
CA MET A 451 2.88 -2.49 -4.72
C MET A 451 3.40 -2.25 -6.14
N GLU A 452 4.27 -3.11 -6.67
CA GLU A 452 4.72 -3.02 -8.05
C GLU A 452 3.51 -3.20 -9.00
N PRO A 453 3.31 -2.29 -9.98
CA PRO A 453 2.25 -2.45 -10.96
C PRO A 453 2.46 -3.73 -11.80
N PRO A 454 1.38 -4.44 -12.19
CA PRO A 454 -0.02 -4.02 -12.06
C PRO A 454 -0.68 -4.38 -10.72
N GLY A 455 -0.11 -5.30 -9.94
CA GLY A 455 -0.69 -5.82 -8.69
C GLY A 455 -0.99 -4.75 -7.66
N GLY A 456 -0.05 -3.82 -7.42
CA GLY A 456 -0.26 -2.70 -6.51
C GLY A 456 -1.44 -1.81 -6.88
N THR A 457 -1.66 -1.57 -8.18
CA THR A 457 -2.81 -0.78 -8.66
C THR A 457 -4.12 -1.49 -8.38
N ALA A 458 -4.18 -2.81 -8.61
CA ALA A 458 -5.36 -3.61 -8.33
C ALA A 458 -5.70 -3.66 -6.82
N LEU A 459 -4.70 -3.82 -5.95
CA LEU A 459 -4.88 -3.82 -4.49
C LEU A 459 -5.50 -2.51 -3.98
N VAL A 460 -5.02 -1.37 -4.48
CA VAL A 460 -5.57 -0.07 -4.10
C VAL A 460 -6.98 0.12 -4.64
N GLU A 461 -7.22 -0.31 -5.88
CA GLU A 461 -8.57 -0.22 -6.47
C GLU A 461 -9.59 -1.07 -5.69
N GLU A 462 -9.20 -2.27 -5.26
CA GLU A 462 -10.02 -3.17 -4.45
C GLU A 462 -10.42 -2.50 -3.13
N SER A 463 -9.47 -1.89 -2.42
CA SER A 463 -9.74 -1.13 -1.19
C SER A 463 -10.70 0.06 -1.42
N ILE A 464 -10.53 0.82 -2.51
CA ILE A 464 -11.44 1.92 -2.87
C ILE A 464 -12.85 1.37 -3.18
N LYS A 465 -12.93 0.27 -3.92
CA LYS A 465 -14.19 -0.38 -4.27
C LYS A 465 -14.93 -0.85 -3.02
N GLU A 466 -14.25 -1.54 -2.10
CA GLU A 466 -14.85 -2.00 -0.84
C GLU A 466 -15.37 -0.84 0.02
N ALA A 467 -14.58 0.24 0.14
CA ALA A 467 -15.01 1.42 0.87
C ALA A 467 -16.27 2.06 0.25
N LEU A 468 -16.38 2.06 -1.08
CA LEU A 468 -17.55 2.55 -1.80
C LEU A 468 -18.77 1.62 -1.67
N ASP A 469 -18.57 0.32 -1.76
CA ASP A 469 -19.62 -0.67 -1.56
C ASP A 469 -20.20 -0.58 -0.13
N PHE A 470 -19.33 -0.41 0.88
CA PHE A 470 -19.76 -0.12 2.24
C PHE A 470 -20.59 1.16 2.34
N ARG A 471 -20.12 2.28 1.73
CA ARG A 471 -20.85 3.55 1.73
C ARG A 471 -22.22 3.45 1.04
N ARG A 472 -22.32 2.69 -0.05
CA ARG A 472 -23.58 2.41 -0.75
C ARG A 472 -24.51 1.58 0.12
N ALA A 473 -24.01 0.52 0.74
CA ALA A 473 -24.78 -0.33 1.64
C ALA A 473 -25.37 0.47 2.80
N MET A 474 -24.57 1.31 3.46
CA MET A 474 -25.02 2.19 4.54
C MET A 474 -26.17 3.12 4.10
N ARG A 475 -26.09 3.68 2.88
CA ARG A 475 -27.14 4.55 2.31
C ARG A 475 -28.38 3.79 1.87
N LYS A 476 -28.22 2.56 1.39
CA LYS A 476 -29.34 1.68 1.07
C LYS A 476 -30.12 1.38 2.34
N VAL A 477 -29.43 1.01 3.42
CA VAL A 477 -30.07 0.75 4.71
C VAL A 477 -30.74 2.02 5.25
N GLU A 478 -30.11 3.20 5.14
CA GLU A 478 -30.76 4.49 5.51
C GLU A 478 -32.10 4.69 4.78
N LYS A 479 -32.18 4.34 3.49
CA LYS A 479 -33.42 4.44 2.71
C LYS A 479 -34.45 3.39 3.09
N ASP A 480 -34.01 2.16 3.36
CA ASP A 480 -34.88 1.05 3.74
C ASP A 480 -35.54 1.31 5.12
N TYR A 481 -34.85 2.04 6.01
CA TYR A 481 -35.33 2.45 7.34
C TYR A 481 -36.09 3.80 7.35
N ALA A 482 -36.47 4.37 6.19
CA ALA A 482 -36.98 5.74 5.96
C ALA A 482 -37.61 6.54 7.13
N ASP A 483 -38.42 5.92 7.99
CA ASP A 483 -39.13 6.55 9.11
C ASP A 483 -38.40 6.49 10.48
N ASP A 484 -37.28 5.77 10.59
CA ASP A 484 -36.50 5.60 11.82
C ASP A 484 -35.06 6.14 11.68
N TRP A 485 -34.32 6.17 12.78
CA TRP A 485 -32.94 6.65 12.79
C TRP A 485 -31.99 5.63 12.14
N TRP A 486 -30.99 6.14 11.43
CA TRP A 486 -29.87 5.34 10.93
C TRP A 486 -28.57 6.14 10.96
N PHE A 487 -27.45 5.43 10.85
CA PHE A 487 -26.12 6.04 10.76
C PHE A 487 -25.86 6.61 9.37
N LYS A 488 -25.11 7.73 9.30
CA LYS A 488 -24.69 8.33 8.02
C LYS A 488 -23.21 8.09 7.79
N VAL A 489 -22.77 8.14 6.54
CA VAL A 489 -21.34 8.14 6.22
C VAL A 489 -20.94 9.49 5.65
N TRP A 490 -19.99 10.14 6.31
CA TRP A 490 -19.45 11.44 5.92
C TRP A 490 -18.71 11.33 4.59
N GLY A 491 -19.10 12.14 3.61
CA GLY A 491 -18.60 12.09 2.25
C GLY A 491 -19.52 12.85 1.27
N PRO A 492 -19.20 12.80 -0.03
CA PRO A 492 -19.98 13.47 -1.09
C PRO A 492 -21.46 13.08 -1.08
N ASP A 493 -22.38 14.02 -1.31
CA ASP A 493 -23.83 13.74 -1.29
C ASP A 493 -24.26 12.68 -2.31
N LYS A 494 -23.55 12.59 -3.43
CA LYS A 494 -23.81 11.60 -4.50
C LYS A 494 -22.63 10.65 -4.61
N LEU A 495 -22.95 9.38 -4.84
CA LEU A 495 -21.98 8.34 -5.17
C LEU A 495 -22.36 7.74 -6.53
N THR A 496 -21.37 7.29 -7.28
CA THR A 496 -21.59 6.44 -8.46
C THR A 496 -22.35 5.16 -8.06
N SER A 497 -23.22 4.66 -8.94
CA SER A 497 -24.00 3.43 -8.69
C SER A 497 -23.12 2.19 -8.57
N GLU A 498 -22.04 2.12 -9.36
CA GLU A 498 -21.12 0.98 -9.41
C GLU A 498 -19.66 1.43 -9.57
N GLY A 499 -18.72 0.53 -9.31
CA GLY A 499 -17.27 0.75 -9.44
C GLY A 499 -16.72 1.80 -8.47
N ILE A 500 -15.56 2.38 -8.83
CA ILE A 500 -14.84 3.35 -7.98
C ILE A 500 -15.18 4.83 -8.25
N GLY A 501 -15.89 5.13 -9.33
CA GLY A 501 -16.24 6.51 -9.71
C GLY A 501 -15.04 7.37 -10.13
N GLN A 502 -15.19 8.70 -10.01
CA GLN A 502 -14.15 9.66 -10.38
C GLN A 502 -13.65 10.42 -9.15
N SER A 503 -12.35 10.71 -9.10
CA SER A 503 -11.74 11.48 -8.00
C SER A 503 -12.29 12.91 -7.90
N ALA A 504 -12.78 13.48 -9.00
CA ALA A 504 -13.42 14.79 -9.05
C ALA A 504 -14.61 14.92 -8.09
N ASP A 505 -15.36 13.84 -7.86
CA ASP A 505 -16.52 13.80 -6.96
C ASP A 505 -16.12 13.90 -5.48
N TRP A 506 -14.84 13.67 -5.18
CA TRP A 506 -14.28 13.66 -3.82
C TRP A 506 -13.51 14.93 -3.48
N ILE A 507 -13.41 15.87 -4.41
CA ILE A 507 -12.75 17.16 -4.21
C ILE A 507 -13.58 18.04 -3.28
N LEU A 508 -12.94 18.51 -2.21
CA LEU A 508 -13.56 19.47 -1.30
C LEU A 508 -13.62 20.86 -1.97
N GLY A 509 -14.79 21.51 -1.94
CA GLY A 509 -14.98 22.82 -2.58
C GLY A 509 -15.11 22.81 -4.10
N GLY A 510 -15.55 21.69 -4.69
CA GLY A 510 -15.84 21.55 -6.14
C GLY A 510 -17.02 22.41 -6.65
N ALA A 511 -17.16 22.50 -7.98
CA ALA A 511 -18.19 23.34 -8.62
C ALA A 511 -19.59 22.71 -8.53
N GLY A 512 -20.45 23.26 -7.67
CA GLY A 512 -21.88 22.93 -7.59
C GLY A 512 -22.53 23.39 -6.29
N LYS A 513 -23.87 23.43 -6.23
CA LYS A 513 -24.65 23.74 -5.00
C LYS A 513 -24.52 22.66 -3.90
N ALA A 514 -23.82 21.55 -4.15
CA ALA A 514 -23.60 20.40 -3.27
C ALA A 514 -22.29 20.49 -2.45
N GLY A 515 -21.94 21.70 -2.00
CA GLY A 515 -20.59 22.04 -1.51
C GLY A 515 -20.44 22.19 0.00
N ASN A 516 -21.30 21.60 0.83
CA ASN A 516 -21.26 21.85 2.28
C ASN A 516 -21.28 20.59 3.16
N TRP A 517 -21.27 19.38 2.59
CA TRP A 517 -21.28 18.12 3.34
C TRP A 517 -20.06 17.97 4.27
N HIS A 518 -18.94 18.61 3.93
CA HIS A 518 -17.69 18.53 4.70
C HIS A 518 -17.67 19.44 5.94
N GLY A 519 -18.44 20.54 5.95
CA GLY A 519 -18.57 21.43 7.13
C GLY A 519 -17.35 22.32 7.45
N PHE A 520 -16.45 22.55 6.50
CA PHE A 520 -15.23 23.37 6.69
C PHE A 520 -15.37 24.82 6.21
N GLY A 521 -16.55 25.22 5.73
CA GLY A 521 -16.77 26.52 5.12
C GLY A 521 -16.10 26.66 3.75
N LYS A 522 -15.64 27.88 3.41
CA LYS A 522 -15.05 28.18 2.09
C LYS A 522 -13.64 27.59 1.98
N LEU A 523 -13.48 26.60 1.09
CA LEU A 523 -12.20 26.00 0.73
C LEU A 523 -11.77 26.45 -0.68
N ALA A 524 -10.46 26.37 -0.94
CA ALA A 524 -9.94 26.64 -2.27
C ALA A 524 -10.25 25.48 -3.22
N ARG A 525 -10.68 25.80 -4.45
CA ARG A 525 -11.11 24.79 -5.42
C ARG A 525 -9.93 23.93 -5.86
N GLY A 526 -10.11 22.60 -5.82
CA GLY A 526 -9.10 21.64 -6.30
C GLY A 526 -7.88 21.47 -5.39
N PHE A 527 -7.88 22.09 -4.20
CA PHE A 527 -6.76 22.04 -3.27
C PHE A 527 -6.82 20.82 -2.34
N ASN A 528 -8.02 20.32 -2.03
CA ASN A 528 -8.20 19.20 -1.11
C ASN A 528 -9.14 18.13 -1.66
N MET A 529 -8.91 16.89 -1.27
CA MET A 529 -9.73 15.72 -1.59
C MET A 529 -10.04 14.92 -0.32
N LEU A 530 -11.19 14.27 -0.23
CA LEU A 530 -11.42 13.23 0.76
C LEU A 530 -11.01 11.87 0.19
N ASP A 531 -10.18 11.15 0.94
CA ASP A 531 -9.77 9.78 0.64
C ASP A 531 -10.96 8.80 0.82
N PRO A 532 -11.40 8.06 -0.22
CA PRO A 532 -12.57 7.19 -0.15
C PRO A 532 -12.46 6.09 0.91
N ILE A 533 -11.26 5.54 1.09
CA ILE A 533 -10.98 4.43 2.02
C ILE A 533 -11.05 4.85 3.49
N LYS A 534 -11.20 6.16 3.75
CA LYS A 534 -11.28 6.78 5.07
C LYS A 534 -12.74 7.12 5.36
N SER A 535 -13.47 6.17 5.95
CA SER A 535 -14.92 6.23 6.14
C SER A 535 -15.30 6.65 7.56
N THR A 536 -15.76 7.89 7.70
CA THR A 536 -16.27 8.39 8.98
C THR A 536 -17.78 8.20 9.05
N ILE A 537 -18.24 7.34 9.96
CA ILE A 537 -19.64 7.14 10.30
C ILE A 537 -20.07 8.25 11.27
N ILE A 538 -21.26 8.81 11.06
CA ILE A 538 -21.89 9.84 11.88
C ILE A 538 -23.12 9.24 12.57
N THR A 539 -23.16 9.33 13.89
CA THR A 539 -24.30 8.89 14.70
C THR A 539 -25.32 10.02 14.87
N PRO A 540 -26.61 9.70 15.07
CA PRO A 540 -27.63 10.73 15.29
C PRO A 540 -27.32 11.60 16.51
N GLY A 541 -27.58 12.89 16.44
CA GLY A 541 -27.53 13.80 17.60
C GLY A 541 -26.83 15.13 17.34
N LEU A 542 -25.92 15.19 16.38
CA LEU A 542 -25.24 16.42 15.95
C LEU A 542 -25.28 16.50 14.42
N ASP A 543 -25.59 17.68 13.87
CA ASP A 543 -25.51 17.91 12.42
C ASP A 543 -24.21 18.64 12.01
N VAL A 544 -23.93 18.68 10.71
CA VAL A 544 -22.71 19.30 10.14
C VAL A 544 -22.64 20.82 10.40
N ASN A 545 -23.78 21.45 10.67
CA ASN A 545 -23.89 22.87 11.00
C ASN A 545 -23.68 23.12 12.51
N GLY A 546 -23.45 22.08 13.31
CA GLY A 546 -23.21 22.17 14.75
C GLY A 546 -24.47 22.27 15.60
N ARG A 547 -25.64 21.93 15.06
CA ARG A 547 -26.89 21.91 15.83
C ARG A 547 -27.11 20.54 16.44
N PHE A 548 -27.38 20.52 17.74
CA PHE A 548 -27.81 19.32 18.44
C PHE A 548 -29.28 19.02 18.15
N ALA A 549 -29.58 17.75 17.89
CA ALA A 549 -30.95 17.26 17.84
C ALA A 549 -31.50 17.08 19.28
N LYS A 550 -32.83 16.93 19.40
CA LYS A 550 -33.48 16.68 20.70
C LYS A 550 -33.07 15.34 21.31
N THR A 551 -32.77 14.37 20.46
CA THR A 551 -32.31 13.02 20.81
C THR A 551 -31.02 12.72 20.05
N GLY A 552 -30.21 11.78 20.55
CA GLY A 552 -28.97 11.39 19.90
C GLY A 552 -28.35 10.15 20.54
N ILE A 553 -27.44 9.53 19.81
CA ILE A 553 -26.68 8.36 20.22
C ILE A 553 -25.20 8.75 20.15
N PRO A 554 -24.55 9.01 21.29
CA PRO A 554 -23.10 9.26 21.31
C PRO A 554 -22.32 8.10 20.69
N ALA A 555 -21.31 8.41 19.87
CA ALA A 555 -20.55 7.39 19.16
C ALA A 555 -19.81 6.42 20.10
N SER A 556 -19.51 6.85 21.33
CA SER A 556 -18.91 5.99 22.37
C SER A 556 -19.79 4.78 22.74
N ILE A 557 -21.11 4.88 22.64
CA ILE A 557 -22.02 3.75 22.88
C ILE A 557 -21.88 2.73 21.76
N LEU A 558 -21.89 3.20 20.51
CA LEU A 558 -21.71 2.35 19.33
C LEU A 558 -20.34 1.66 19.36
N THR A 559 -19.26 2.38 19.71
CA THR A 559 -17.93 1.80 19.82
C THR A 559 -17.87 0.67 20.85
N LYS A 560 -18.55 0.81 22.00
CA LYS A 560 -18.63 -0.26 22.99
C LYS A 560 -19.41 -1.47 22.47
N PHE A 561 -20.54 -1.24 21.82
CA PHE A 561 -21.33 -2.30 21.20
C PHE A 561 -20.51 -3.08 20.16
N LEU A 562 -19.78 -2.37 19.29
CA LEU A 562 -18.91 -2.99 18.30
C LEU A 562 -17.80 -3.83 18.95
N ALA A 563 -17.18 -3.33 20.03
CA ALA A 563 -16.14 -4.06 20.75
C ALA A 563 -16.66 -5.38 21.37
N GLU A 564 -17.89 -5.40 21.88
CA GLU A 564 -18.54 -6.63 22.38
C GLU A 564 -18.75 -7.68 21.28
N HIS A 565 -18.79 -7.25 20.01
CA HIS A 565 -18.93 -8.10 18.83
C HIS A 565 -17.60 -8.31 18.08
N GLY A 566 -16.46 -8.03 18.73
CA GLY A 566 -15.13 -8.25 18.16
C GLY A 566 -14.70 -7.23 17.10
N VAL A 567 -15.37 -6.08 16.99
CA VAL A 567 -15.03 -5.01 16.05
C VAL A 567 -14.37 -3.85 16.78
N VAL A 568 -13.10 -3.59 16.49
CA VAL A 568 -12.32 -2.49 17.07
C VAL A 568 -12.37 -1.27 16.16
N VAL A 569 -12.69 -0.11 16.76
CA VAL A 569 -12.78 1.17 16.06
C VAL A 569 -11.50 1.96 16.26
N GLU A 570 -10.92 2.43 15.16
CA GLU A 570 -9.66 3.15 15.11
C GLU A 570 -9.72 4.53 15.80
N LYS A 571 -10.77 5.32 15.54
CA LYS A 571 -11.01 6.61 16.22
C LYS A 571 -12.48 6.83 16.50
N THR A 572 -12.78 7.30 17.71
CA THR A 572 -14.13 7.70 18.13
C THR A 572 -14.14 9.16 18.56
N GLY A 573 -15.00 9.96 17.93
CA GLY A 573 -15.35 11.32 18.32
C GLY A 573 -16.65 11.36 19.13
N LEU A 574 -17.28 12.54 19.22
CA LEU A 574 -18.51 12.69 20.01
C LEU A 574 -19.72 12.02 19.34
N TYR A 575 -19.94 12.31 18.05
CA TYR A 575 -21.00 11.74 17.20
C TYR A 575 -20.44 11.17 15.90
N SER A 576 -19.17 10.77 15.92
CA SER A 576 -18.51 10.21 14.75
C SER A 576 -17.60 9.06 15.15
N LEU A 577 -17.49 8.05 14.31
CA LEU A 577 -16.45 7.04 14.42
C LEU A 577 -15.82 6.77 13.06
N PHE A 578 -14.58 6.34 13.07
CA PHE A 578 -13.75 6.24 11.87
C PHE A 578 -13.42 4.79 11.58
N ILE A 579 -13.64 4.39 10.33
CA ILE A 579 -13.30 3.09 9.78
C ILE A 579 -12.34 3.31 8.61
N MET A 580 -11.29 2.50 8.58
CA MET A 580 -10.28 2.53 7.54
C MET A 580 -10.33 1.22 6.76
N PHE A 581 -10.54 1.32 5.45
CA PHE A 581 -10.44 0.19 4.53
C PHE A 581 -8.97 0.11 4.12
N THR A 582 -8.31 -1.00 4.42
CA THR A 582 -6.91 -1.21 4.05
C THR A 582 -6.83 -2.12 2.83
N ILE A 583 -5.62 -2.51 2.40
CA ILE A 583 -5.45 -3.47 1.29
C ILE A 583 -5.54 -4.94 1.74
N GLY A 584 -5.82 -5.17 3.03
CA GLY A 584 -5.93 -6.51 3.63
C GLY A 584 -7.14 -6.62 4.52
#